data_AF-A0A957J4E3-F1
#
_entry.id   AF-A0A957J4E3-F1
#
_cell.length_a   1.000
_cell.length_b   1.000
_cell.length_c   1.000
_cell.angle_alpha   90.00
_cell.angle_beta   90.00
_cell.angle_gamma   90.00
#
_symmetry.space_group_name_H-M   'P 1'
#
loop_
_entity.id
_entity.type
_entity.pdbx_description
1 polymer ?
#
loop_
_entity_poly.entity_id
_entity_poly.type
_entity_poly.pdbx_seq_one_letter_code
_entity_poly.pdbx_strand_id
1 'polypeptide(L)'
;LGYAQTAGAVGGLIGGIAMSAWGGFKKRVHGVLIGWMISGIGMATLGLTGGLPIWIIGMVVGALVIPLVNGSNQAIWQAKVAPDVQGRVFSVRRLIAWAVIPLANLLVIPLTDGWLEPAMREGGSLVNLFSWLVGNGPGAGIGILFVFCGMIASLVGLSGYLFAVIRNAEAILPDHDELEQVQETAVADAPTESEPVPA
;
A
#
# COMPACT_ATOMS: atom_id res chain seq x y z
N LEU A 1 11.65 16.10 -15.65
CA LEU A 1 10.47 15.81 -14.80
C LEU A 1 9.28 15.30 -15.61
N GLY A 2 8.81 16.03 -16.64
CA GLY A 2 7.64 15.62 -17.45
C GLY A 2 7.74 14.22 -18.06
N TYR A 3 8.89 13.86 -18.65
CA TYR A 3 9.09 12.50 -19.19
C TYR A 3 8.91 11.38 -18.15
N ALA A 4 9.40 11.59 -16.92
CA ALA A 4 9.28 10.59 -15.85
C ALA A 4 7.84 10.44 -15.35
N GLN A 5 7.10 11.55 -15.26
CA GLN A 5 5.69 11.53 -14.90
C GLN A 5 4.84 10.83 -15.98
N THR A 6 5.09 11.14 -17.25
CA THR A 6 4.42 10.46 -18.37
C THR A 6 4.74 8.97 -18.40
N ALA A 7 6.01 8.59 -18.21
CA ALA A 7 6.40 7.19 -18.14
C ALA A 7 5.72 6.47 -16.96
N GLY A 8 5.68 7.09 -15.78
CA GLY A 8 4.93 6.59 -14.63
C GLY A 8 3.44 6.42 -14.92
N ALA A 9 2.80 7.40 -15.58
CA ALA A 9 1.39 7.31 -15.97
C ALA A 9 1.12 6.15 -16.95
N VAL A 10 2.01 5.96 -17.93
CA VAL A 10 1.96 4.81 -18.84
C VAL A 10 2.14 3.50 -18.07
N GLY A 11 3.08 3.44 -17.13
CA GLY A 11 3.29 2.28 -16.26
C GLY A 11 2.04 1.94 -15.45
N GLY A 12 1.39 2.93 -14.86
CA GLY A 12 0.13 2.76 -14.13
C GLY A 12 -1.02 2.31 -15.02
N LEU A 13 -1.12 2.82 -16.25
CA LEU A 13 -2.10 2.37 -17.23
C LEU A 13 -1.89 0.91 -17.61
N ILE A 14 -0.65 0.51 -17.90
CA ILE A 14 -0.28 -0.88 -18.20
C ILE A 14 -0.62 -1.78 -17.02
N GLY A 15 -0.27 -1.36 -15.79
CA GLY A 15 -0.61 -2.08 -14.56
C GLY A 15 -2.11 -2.27 -14.37
N GLY A 16 -2.90 -1.24 -14.68
CA GLY A 16 -4.36 -1.28 -14.60
C GLY A 16 -4.97 -2.23 -15.62
N ILE A 17 -4.52 -2.17 -16.86
CA ILE A 17 -4.97 -3.08 -17.93
C ILE A 17 -4.62 -4.52 -17.57
N ALA A 18 -3.39 -4.77 -17.11
CA ALA A 18 -2.94 -6.10 -16.71
C ALA A 18 -3.80 -6.66 -15.57
N MET A 19 -4.11 -5.83 -14.56
CA MET A 19 -4.97 -6.21 -13.45
C MET A 19 -6.40 -6.52 -13.90
N SER A 20 -6.98 -5.71 -14.78
CA SER A 20 -8.33 -5.93 -15.30
C SER A 20 -8.41 -7.19 -16.18
N ALA A 21 -7.38 -7.48 -16.98
CA ALA A 21 -7.33 -8.65 -17.85
C ALA A 21 -7.10 -9.96 -17.07
N TRP A 22 -6.27 -9.93 -16.01
CA TRP A 22 -6.03 -11.10 -15.16
C TRP A 22 -7.17 -11.31 -14.15
N GLY A 23 -7.77 -10.26 -13.62
CA GLY A 23 -8.80 -10.36 -12.56
C GLY A 23 -8.23 -10.54 -11.14
N GLY A 24 -6.90 -10.55 -10.99
CA GLY A 24 -6.20 -10.52 -9.71
C GLY A 24 -5.88 -11.89 -9.08
N PHE A 25 -5.38 -11.86 -7.84
CA PHE A 25 -4.97 -13.06 -7.10
C PHE A 25 -6.16 -13.76 -6.43
N LYS A 26 -6.15 -15.10 -6.39
CA LYS A 26 -7.13 -15.92 -5.64
C LYS A 26 -7.19 -15.53 -4.16
N LYS A 27 -6.03 -15.25 -3.55
CA LYS A 27 -5.92 -14.64 -2.22
C LYS A 27 -5.49 -13.19 -2.40
N ARG A 28 -6.41 -12.25 -2.25
CA ARG A 28 -6.21 -10.83 -2.53
C ARG A 28 -5.12 -10.23 -1.65
N VAL A 29 -4.89 -10.78 -0.46
CA VAL A 29 -3.78 -10.41 0.43
C VAL A 29 -2.43 -10.48 -0.28
N HIS A 30 -2.22 -11.48 -1.15
CA HIS A 30 -0.94 -11.62 -1.85
C HIS A 30 -0.71 -10.47 -2.84
N GLY A 31 -1.78 -10.00 -3.48
CA GLY A 31 -1.71 -8.83 -4.35
C GLY A 31 -1.32 -7.56 -3.61
N VAL A 32 -1.82 -7.38 -2.38
CA VAL A 32 -1.45 -6.26 -1.51
C VAL A 32 0.02 -6.37 -1.09
N LEU A 33 0.44 -7.52 -0.56
CA LEU A 33 1.81 -7.70 -0.02
C LEU A 33 2.88 -7.63 -1.11
N ILE A 34 2.71 -8.35 -2.22
CA ILE A 34 3.64 -8.30 -3.36
C ILE A 34 3.70 -6.89 -3.94
N GLY A 35 2.54 -6.25 -4.09
CA GLY A 35 2.47 -4.89 -4.62
C GLY A 35 3.19 -3.89 -3.70
N TRP A 36 3.08 -4.01 -2.37
CA TRP A 36 3.86 -3.21 -1.42
C TRP A 36 5.36 -3.46 -1.53
N MET A 37 5.76 -4.73 -1.69
CA MET A 37 7.18 -5.08 -1.90
C MET A 37 7.76 -4.42 -3.15
N ILE A 38 7.08 -4.57 -4.29
CA ILE A 38 7.52 -4.01 -5.57
C ILE A 38 7.45 -2.48 -5.55
N SER A 39 6.42 -1.90 -4.95
CA SER A 39 6.28 -0.45 -4.80
C SER A 39 7.42 0.13 -3.97
N GLY A 40 7.80 -0.53 -2.86
CA GLY A 40 8.96 -0.14 -2.06
C GLY A 40 10.27 -0.22 -2.83
N ILE A 41 10.46 -1.23 -3.69
CA ILE A 41 11.63 -1.33 -4.58
C ILE A 41 11.64 -0.18 -5.60
N GLY A 42 10.49 0.11 -6.22
CA GLY A 42 10.35 1.24 -7.13
C GLY A 42 10.66 2.57 -6.44
N MET A 43 10.15 2.77 -5.23
CA MET A 43 10.43 3.94 -4.41
C MET A 43 11.91 4.06 -4.03
N ALA A 44 12.56 2.96 -3.64
CA ALA A 44 13.98 2.97 -3.32
C ALA A 44 14.84 3.30 -4.55
N THR A 45 14.42 2.82 -5.73
CA THR A 45 15.10 3.09 -7.01
C THR A 45 15.10 4.59 -7.34
N LEU A 46 14.07 5.34 -6.95
CA LEU A 46 14.03 6.81 -7.15
C LEU A 46 15.13 7.55 -6.39
N GLY A 47 15.63 6.97 -5.30
CA GLY A 47 16.69 7.55 -4.51
C GLY A 47 18.10 7.26 -5.02
N LEU A 48 18.25 6.37 -6.01
CA LEU A 48 19.56 5.98 -6.52
C LEU A 48 20.17 7.03 -7.44
N THR A 49 21.49 7.17 -7.38
CA THR A 49 22.27 7.98 -8.32
C THR A 49 22.29 7.33 -9.71
N GLY A 50 22.17 8.15 -10.76
CA GLY A 50 22.16 7.69 -12.17
C GLY A 50 21.21 8.47 -13.08
N GLY A 51 20.64 9.56 -12.58
CA GLY A 51 19.93 10.55 -13.39
C GLY A 51 18.56 10.11 -13.87
N LEU A 52 18.13 10.69 -15.00
CA LEU A 52 16.77 10.55 -15.53
C LEU A 52 16.35 9.09 -15.83
N PRO A 53 17.20 8.20 -16.38
CA PRO A 53 16.79 6.83 -16.69
C PRO A 53 16.39 6.01 -15.46
N ILE A 54 17.15 6.09 -14.38
CA ILE A 54 16.86 5.37 -13.13
C ILE A 54 15.57 5.91 -12.50
N TRP A 55 15.38 7.23 -12.53
CA TRP A 55 14.13 7.86 -12.11
C TRP A 55 12.91 7.37 -12.89
N ILE A 56 13.03 7.22 -14.22
CA ILE A 56 11.95 6.66 -15.06
C ILE A 56 11.64 5.23 -14.64
N ILE A 57 12.66 4.39 -14.43
CA ILE A 57 12.47 3.01 -13.99
C ILE A 57 11.73 2.96 -12.65
N GLY A 58 12.18 3.73 -11.65
CA GLY A 58 11.52 3.79 -10.34
C GLY A 58 10.06 4.24 -10.44
N MET A 59 9.77 5.26 -11.25
CA MET A 59 8.41 5.75 -11.50
C MET A 59 7.52 4.69 -12.16
N VAL A 60 8.02 4.01 -13.19
CA VAL A 60 7.26 2.97 -13.91
C VAL A 60 7.00 1.77 -13.00
N VAL A 61 8.03 1.26 -12.32
CA VAL A 61 7.91 0.11 -11.41
C VAL A 61 6.93 0.42 -10.27
N GLY A 62 7.08 1.60 -9.65
CA GLY A 62 6.18 2.03 -8.59
C GLY A 62 4.74 2.18 -9.07
N ALA A 63 4.52 2.81 -10.23
CA ALA A 63 3.18 3.08 -10.76
C ALA A 63 2.47 1.81 -11.26
N LEU A 64 3.21 0.85 -11.84
CA LEU A 64 2.66 -0.38 -12.41
C LEU A 64 1.90 -1.21 -11.36
N VAL A 65 2.34 -1.19 -10.11
CA VAL A 65 1.74 -2.00 -9.04
C VAL A 65 0.65 -1.28 -8.23
N ILE A 66 0.46 0.04 -8.45
CA ILE A 66 -0.60 0.80 -7.75
C ILE A 66 -1.99 0.20 -7.99
N PRO A 67 -2.40 -0.13 -9.22
CA PRO A 67 -3.71 -0.73 -9.48
C PRO A 67 -3.87 -2.10 -8.84
N LEU A 68 -2.78 -2.88 -8.78
CA LEU A 68 -2.76 -4.19 -8.13
C LEU A 68 -3.03 -4.07 -6.62
N VAL A 69 -2.29 -3.19 -5.94
CA VAL A 69 -2.44 -2.96 -4.49
C VAL A 69 -3.83 -2.42 -4.19
N ASN A 70 -4.25 -1.37 -4.90
CA ASN A 70 -5.53 -0.71 -4.64
C ASN A 70 -6.71 -1.62 -4.98
N GLY A 71 -6.67 -2.32 -6.11
CA GLY A 71 -7.73 -3.26 -6.50
C GLY A 71 -7.86 -4.40 -5.49
N SER A 72 -6.75 -5.04 -5.11
CA SER A 72 -6.77 -6.13 -4.13
C SER A 72 -7.26 -5.66 -2.77
N ASN A 73 -6.76 -4.52 -2.29
CA ASN A 73 -7.15 -3.95 -1.00
C ASN A 73 -8.62 -3.54 -1.00
N GLN A 74 -9.11 -2.90 -2.06
CA GLN A 74 -10.55 -2.56 -2.16
C GLN A 74 -11.43 -3.81 -2.18
N ALA A 75 -11.05 -4.84 -2.93
CA ALA A 75 -11.81 -6.08 -2.99
C ALA A 75 -11.88 -6.80 -1.63
N ILE A 76 -10.80 -6.82 -0.85
CA ILE A 76 -10.82 -7.37 0.53
C ILE A 76 -11.86 -6.62 1.37
N TRP A 77 -11.79 -5.28 1.40
CA TRP A 77 -12.71 -4.49 2.20
C TRP A 77 -14.17 -4.62 1.75
N GLN A 78 -14.43 -4.74 0.45
CA GLN A 78 -15.78 -4.97 -0.06
C GLN A 78 -16.33 -6.34 0.33
N ALA A 79 -15.50 -7.38 0.37
CA ALA A 79 -15.94 -8.72 0.78
C ALA A 79 -16.16 -8.85 2.29
N LYS A 80 -15.37 -8.12 3.11
CA LYS A 80 -15.43 -8.24 4.58
C LYS A 80 -16.43 -7.27 5.25
N VAL A 81 -16.88 -6.23 4.56
CA VAL A 81 -17.76 -5.21 5.15
C VAL A 81 -19.16 -5.31 4.57
N ALA A 82 -20.16 -5.45 5.44
CA ALA A 82 -21.56 -5.52 5.07
C ALA A 82 -22.02 -4.26 4.30
N PRO A 83 -22.85 -4.40 3.24
CA PRO A 83 -23.21 -3.31 2.32
C PRO A 83 -23.83 -2.09 3.00
N ASP A 84 -24.57 -2.30 4.08
CA ASP A 84 -25.27 -1.29 4.87
C ASP A 84 -24.33 -0.30 5.59
N VAL A 85 -23.13 -0.75 5.96
CA VAL A 85 -22.12 0.07 6.67
C VAL A 85 -20.90 0.43 5.82
N GLN A 86 -20.79 -0.09 4.58
CA GLN A 86 -19.67 0.17 3.69
C GLN A 86 -19.36 1.67 3.56
N GLY A 87 -20.35 2.51 3.30
CA GLY A 87 -20.15 3.96 3.13
C GLY A 87 -19.46 4.62 4.33
N ARG A 88 -19.79 4.20 5.56
CA ARG A 88 -19.18 4.72 6.80
C ARG A 88 -17.74 4.23 6.94
N VAL A 89 -17.51 2.92 6.75
CA VAL A 89 -16.19 2.31 6.87
C VAL A 89 -15.21 2.88 5.86
N PHE A 90 -15.61 2.98 4.58
CA PHE A 90 -14.76 3.56 3.54
C PHE A 90 -14.47 5.04 3.77
N SER A 91 -15.44 5.82 4.30
CA SER A 91 -15.23 7.23 4.62
C SER A 91 -14.21 7.43 5.73
N VAL A 92 -14.31 6.68 6.84
CA VAL A 92 -13.34 6.73 7.94
C VAL A 92 -11.96 6.29 7.47
N ARG A 93 -11.87 5.19 6.74
CA ARG A 93 -10.61 4.70 6.16
C ARG A 93 -9.97 5.77 5.28
N ARG A 94 -10.75 6.44 4.43
CA ARG A 94 -10.26 7.50 3.56
C ARG A 94 -9.80 8.71 4.35
N LEU A 95 -10.54 9.12 5.37
CA LEU A 95 -10.13 10.21 6.27
C LEU A 95 -8.77 9.91 6.91
N ILE A 96 -8.58 8.70 7.45
CA ILE A 96 -7.32 8.27 8.05
C ILE A 96 -6.19 8.32 7.01
N ALA A 97 -6.40 7.74 5.82
CA ALA A 97 -5.40 7.72 4.76
C ALA A 97 -4.97 9.14 4.34
N TRP A 98 -5.90 10.09 4.29
CA TRP A 98 -5.63 11.47 3.90
C TRP A 98 -5.01 12.30 5.02
N ALA A 99 -5.34 12.02 6.29
CA ALA A 99 -4.73 12.67 7.44
C ALA A 99 -3.25 12.32 7.61
N VAL A 100 -2.81 11.16 7.13
CA VAL A 100 -1.39 10.76 7.17
C VAL A 100 -0.51 11.63 6.26
N ILE A 101 -1.03 12.12 5.13
CA ILE A 101 -0.26 12.93 4.17
C ILE A 101 0.31 14.23 4.79
N PRO A 102 -0.49 15.11 5.41
CA PRO A 102 0.04 16.34 6.02
C PRO A 102 0.98 16.03 7.19
N LEU A 103 0.72 14.97 7.96
CA LEU A 103 1.62 14.53 9.04
C LEU A 103 2.97 14.08 8.51
N ALA A 104 2.97 13.29 7.42
CA ALA A 104 4.19 12.88 6.75
C ALA A 104 4.95 14.10 6.22
N ASN A 105 4.29 15.04 5.55
CA ASN A 105 4.92 16.25 5.04
C ASN A 105 5.52 17.12 6.16
N LEU A 106 4.82 17.23 7.30
CA LEU A 106 5.30 17.99 8.47
C LEU A 106 6.61 17.41 9.03
N LEU A 107 6.80 16.09 8.96
CA LEU A 107 8.01 15.41 9.41
C LEU A 107 9.10 15.37 8.34
N VAL A 108 8.73 15.15 7.08
CA VAL A 108 9.67 14.96 5.98
C VAL A 108 10.45 16.24 5.68
N ILE A 109 9.78 17.39 5.57
CA ILE A 109 10.44 18.65 5.20
C ILE A 109 11.57 19.06 6.17
N PRO A 110 11.36 19.14 7.50
CA PRO A 110 12.45 19.47 8.42
C PRO A 110 13.52 18.38 8.47
N LEU A 111 13.15 17.11 8.27
CA LEU A 111 14.11 16.01 8.23
C LEU A 111 15.02 16.10 6.98
N THR A 112 14.45 16.40 5.81
CA THR A 112 15.21 16.54 4.56
C THR A 112 16.08 17.78 4.60
N ASP A 113 15.49 18.95 4.85
CA ASP A 113 16.16 20.23 4.66
C ASP A 113 17.07 20.58 5.84
N GLY A 114 16.68 20.14 7.05
CA GLY A 114 17.39 20.45 8.29
C GLY A 114 18.49 19.46 8.67
N TRP A 115 18.37 18.18 8.29
CA TRP A 115 19.32 17.15 8.73
C TRP A 115 19.92 16.33 7.58
N LEU A 116 19.10 15.70 6.73
CA LEU A 116 19.60 14.79 5.69
C LEU A 116 20.41 15.51 4.62
N GLU A 117 19.92 16.64 4.11
CA GLU A 117 20.57 17.39 3.04
C GLU A 117 21.90 18.01 3.53
N PRO A 118 22.00 18.66 4.71
CA PRO A 118 23.28 19.08 5.27
C PRO A 118 24.24 17.91 5.54
N ALA A 119 23.74 16.77 6.03
CA ALA A 119 24.57 15.61 6.33
C ALA A 119 25.16 14.92 5.07
N MET A 120 24.57 15.16 3.90
CA MET A 120 24.99 14.61 2.61
C MET A 120 25.85 15.54 1.76
N ARG A 121 25.98 16.81 2.15
CA ARG A 121 26.90 17.76 1.51
C ARG A 121 28.35 17.43 1.81
N GLU A 122 29.26 18.03 1.04
CA GLU A 122 30.70 17.91 1.26
C GLU A 122 31.08 18.30 2.70
N GLY A 123 31.76 17.39 3.41
CA GLY A 123 32.10 17.54 4.84
C GLY A 123 31.05 17.03 5.82
N GLY A 124 29.89 16.56 5.35
CA GLY A 124 28.85 15.94 6.17
C GLY A 124 29.22 14.52 6.65
N SER A 125 28.54 14.03 7.68
CA SER A 125 28.82 12.72 8.28
C SER A 125 28.32 11.53 7.45
N LEU A 126 27.29 11.72 6.62
CA LEU A 126 26.64 10.64 5.85
C LEU A 126 27.20 10.50 4.43
N VAL A 127 27.86 11.54 3.91
CA VAL A 127 28.36 11.56 2.53
C VAL A 127 29.33 10.41 2.24
N ASN A 128 30.21 10.06 3.17
CA ASN A 128 31.18 8.96 2.97
C ASN A 128 30.50 7.59 2.90
N LEU A 129 29.35 7.42 3.55
CA LEU A 129 28.64 6.14 3.62
C LEU A 129 27.66 5.96 2.45
N PHE A 130 27.03 7.04 2.00
CA PHE A 130 25.91 6.97 1.05
C PHE A 130 26.15 7.70 -0.28
N SER A 131 27.29 8.37 -0.47
CA SER A 131 27.61 9.04 -1.74
C SER A 131 27.66 8.08 -2.93
N TRP A 132 28.11 6.85 -2.73
CA TRP A 132 28.12 5.83 -3.79
C TRP A 132 26.70 5.42 -4.21
N LEU A 133 25.71 5.58 -3.32
CA LEU A 133 24.34 5.13 -3.53
C LEU A 133 23.47 6.23 -4.12
N VAL A 134 23.56 7.44 -3.55
CA VAL A 134 22.65 8.56 -3.84
C VAL A 134 23.38 9.77 -4.46
N GLY A 135 24.71 9.77 -4.43
CA GLY A 135 25.53 10.92 -4.80
C GLY A 135 25.74 11.89 -3.65
N ASN A 136 26.41 13.00 -3.93
CA ASN A 136 26.78 14.06 -2.97
C ASN A 136 26.30 15.46 -3.42
N GLY A 137 25.47 15.53 -4.46
CA GLY A 137 24.92 16.76 -5.00
C GLY A 137 23.60 17.19 -4.35
N PRO A 138 23.02 18.33 -4.79
CA PRO A 138 21.72 18.79 -4.32
C PRO A 138 20.62 17.73 -4.50
N GLY A 139 19.87 17.46 -3.45
CA GLY A 139 18.81 16.44 -3.40
C GLY A 139 19.29 15.06 -2.93
N ALA A 140 20.56 14.91 -2.54
CA ALA A 140 21.07 13.65 -2.03
C ALA A 140 20.42 13.24 -0.70
N GLY A 141 20.02 14.20 0.15
CA GLY A 141 19.26 13.91 1.37
C GLY A 141 17.89 13.32 1.06
N ILE A 142 17.21 13.84 0.03
CA ILE A 142 15.92 13.34 -0.45
C ILE A 142 16.07 11.92 -1.03
N GLY A 143 17.16 11.65 -1.76
CA GLY A 143 17.39 10.32 -2.31
C GLY A 143 17.60 9.24 -1.23
N ILE A 144 18.33 9.57 -0.15
CA ILE A 144 18.46 8.68 1.02
C ILE A 144 17.08 8.37 1.60
N LEU A 145 16.25 9.39 1.77
CA LEU A 145 14.90 9.21 2.30
C LEU A 145 14.09 8.24 1.43
N PHE A 146 14.14 8.37 0.10
CA PHE A 146 13.48 7.46 -0.82
C PHE A 146 13.99 6.02 -0.69
N VAL A 147 15.31 5.82 -0.59
CA VAL A 147 15.90 4.49 -0.38
C VAL A 147 15.38 3.85 0.91
N PHE A 148 15.49 4.53 2.04
CA PHE A 148 15.09 3.98 3.33
C PHE A 148 13.58 3.78 3.45
N CYS A 149 12.77 4.74 2.99
CA CYS A 149 11.32 4.58 2.97
C CYS A 149 10.88 3.44 2.05
N GLY A 150 11.53 3.30 0.88
CA GLY A 150 11.29 2.21 -0.05
C GLY A 150 11.65 0.86 0.57
N MET A 151 12.80 0.75 1.23
CA MET A 151 13.20 -0.44 1.98
C MET A 151 12.22 -0.78 3.09
N ILE A 152 11.79 0.19 3.90
CA ILE A 152 10.80 -0.01 4.96
C ILE A 152 9.48 -0.48 4.35
N ALA A 153 9.00 0.13 3.28
CA ALA A 153 7.78 -0.29 2.59
C ALA A 153 7.88 -1.73 2.08
N SER A 154 9.04 -2.12 1.50
CA SER A 154 9.28 -3.48 1.08
C SER A 154 9.34 -4.46 2.25
N LEU A 155 9.97 -4.07 3.36
CA LEU A 155 10.01 -4.86 4.59
C LEU A 155 8.63 -5.02 5.21
N VAL A 156 7.76 -4.00 5.16
CA VAL A 156 6.37 -4.09 5.60
C VAL A 156 5.62 -5.13 4.76
N GLY A 157 5.74 -5.08 3.44
CA GLY A 157 5.16 -6.09 2.55
C GLY A 157 5.66 -7.51 2.86
N LEU A 158 6.96 -7.66 3.10
CA LEU A 158 7.56 -8.95 3.48
C LEU A 158 7.09 -9.43 4.86
N SER A 159 7.05 -8.53 5.85
CA SER A 159 6.62 -8.84 7.21
C SER A 159 5.17 -9.32 7.26
N GLY A 160 4.31 -8.83 6.35
CA GLY A 160 2.94 -9.31 6.21
C GLY A 160 2.84 -10.80 5.90
N TYR A 161 3.87 -11.41 5.29
CA TYR A 161 3.93 -12.86 5.10
C TYR A 161 4.37 -13.62 6.35
N LEU A 162 5.14 -12.98 7.24
CA LEU A 162 5.59 -13.55 8.51
C LEU A 162 4.44 -13.56 9.53
N PHE A 163 3.58 -12.56 9.50
CA PHE A 163 2.42 -12.49 10.38
C PHE A 163 1.26 -13.33 9.83
N ALA A 164 1.03 -14.49 10.45
CA ALA A 164 -0.07 -15.39 10.07
C ALA A 164 -1.44 -14.69 10.07
N VAL A 165 -1.64 -13.71 10.96
CA VAL A 165 -2.87 -12.88 11.03
C VAL A 165 -3.09 -12.09 9.74
N ILE A 166 -2.02 -11.54 9.15
CA ILE A 166 -2.10 -10.76 7.91
C ILE A 166 -2.23 -11.69 6.71
N ARG A 167 -1.35 -12.71 6.63
CA ARG A 167 -1.35 -13.71 5.54
C ARG A 167 -2.69 -14.44 5.41
N ASN A 168 -3.33 -14.75 6.54
CA ASN A 168 -4.57 -15.49 6.60
C ASN A 168 -5.77 -14.59 6.91
N ALA A 169 -5.66 -13.27 6.79
CA ALA A 169 -6.73 -12.33 7.14
C ALA A 169 -8.06 -12.68 6.44
N GLU A 170 -8.00 -13.05 5.16
CA GLU A 170 -9.17 -13.48 4.37
C GLU A 170 -9.80 -14.79 4.85
N ALA A 171 -9.04 -15.63 5.56
CA ALA A 171 -9.52 -16.92 6.10
C ALA A 171 -9.96 -16.81 7.57
N ILE A 172 -9.44 -15.83 8.32
CA ILE A 172 -9.78 -15.63 9.73
C ILE A 172 -11.11 -14.91 9.87
N LEU A 173 -11.35 -13.91 9.02
CA LEU A 173 -12.59 -13.15 9.03
C LEU A 173 -13.49 -13.68 7.90
N PRO A 174 -14.70 -14.21 8.16
CA PRO A 174 -15.63 -14.65 7.11
C PRO A 174 -16.06 -13.52 6.20
N ASP A 175 -16.53 -13.84 5.00
CA ASP A 175 -17.17 -12.83 4.13
C ASP A 175 -18.56 -12.46 4.69
N HIS A 176 -19.02 -11.24 4.43
CA HIS A 176 -20.32 -10.78 4.97
C HIS A 176 -21.50 -11.64 4.48
N ASP A 177 -21.44 -12.12 3.23
CA ASP A 177 -22.46 -13.01 2.65
C ASP A 177 -22.59 -14.33 3.45
N GLU A 178 -21.47 -14.87 3.95
CA GLU A 178 -21.47 -16.09 4.77
C GLU A 178 -22.10 -15.83 6.15
N LEU A 179 -21.87 -14.64 6.71
CA LEU A 179 -22.46 -14.24 8.00
C LEU A 179 -23.97 -14.03 7.88
N GLU A 180 -24.45 -13.45 6.79
CA GLU A 180 -25.88 -13.29 6.50
C GLU A 180 -26.59 -14.64 6.35
N GLN A 181 -25.99 -15.58 5.60
CA GLN A 181 -26.55 -16.93 5.43
C GLN A 181 -26.63 -17.72 6.75
N VAL A 182 -25.61 -17.61 7.61
CA VAL A 182 -25.64 -18.23 8.95
C VAL A 182 -26.74 -17.63 9.81
N GLN A 183 -26.94 -16.31 9.76
CA GLN A 183 -28.03 -15.66 10.48
C GLN A 183 -29.40 -16.06 9.95
N GLU A 184 -29.60 -16.10 8.63
CA GLU A 184 -30.86 -16.51 8.02
C GLU A 184 -31.21 -17.96 8.37
N THR A 185 -30.21 -18.86 8.32
CA THR A 185 -30.39 -20.27 8.72
C THR A 185 -30.71 -20.39 10.21
N ALA A 186 -30.02 -19.64 11.08
CA ALA A 186 -30.29 -19.65 12.52
C ALA A 186 -31.68 -19.10 12.88
N VAL A 187 -32.20 -18.13 12.12
CA VAL A 187 -33.56 -17.61 12.27
C VAL A 187 -34.59 -18.61 11.74
N ALA A 188 -34.32 -19.31 10.64
CA ALA A 188 -35.20 -20.33 10.09
C ALA A 188 -35.35 -21.56 11.00
N ASP A 189 -34.28 -21.94 11.72
CA ASP A 189 -34.27 -23.06 12.66
C ASP A 189 -34.76 -22.67 14.08
N ALA A 190 -35.11 -21.39 14.32
CA ALA A 190 -35.65 -20.96 15.60
C ALA A 190 -37.06 -21.57 15.81
N PRO A 191 -37.34 -22.20 16.98
CA PRO A 191 -38.65 -22.77 17.23
C PRO A 191 -39.71 -21.67 17.15
N THR A 192 -40.68 -21.83 16.24
CA THR A 192 -41.87 -20.98 16.16
C THR A 192 -42.59 -21.04 17.50
N GLU A 193 -42.44 -19.99 18.29
CA GLU A 193 -43.14 -19.77 19.56
C GLU A 193 -44.64 -19.56 19.25
N SER A 194 -45.34 -20.65 18.92
CA SER A 194 -46.76 -20.63 18.58
C SER A 194 -47.53 -21.85 19.09
N GLU A 195 -47.03 -22.58 20.09
CA GLU A 195 -47.92 -23.44 20.86
C GLU A 195 -48.70 -22.57 21.86
N PRO A 196 -50.04 -22.46 21.72
CA PRO A 196 -50.83 -21.74 22.70
C PRO A 196 -50.81 -22.53 24.00
N VAL A 197 -50.41 -21.86 25.08
CA VAL A 197 -50.49 -22.39 26.45
C VAL A 197 -51.93 -22.87 26.70
N PRO A 198 -52.17 -24.17 26.94
CA PRO A 198 -53.51 -24.65 27.23
C PRO A 198 -53.98 -24.07 28.58
N ALA A 199 -55.20 -23.54 28.56
CA ALA A 199 -55.86 -22.81 29.64
C ALA A 199 -56.12 -23.65 30.91
#